data_AF-A0A5B0L340-F1
#
_entry.id   AF-A0A5B0L340-F1
#
_cell.length_a   1.000
_cell.length_b   1.000
_cell.length_c   1.000
_cell.angle_alpha   90.00
_cell.angle_beta   90.00
_cell.angle_gamma   90.00
#
_symmetry.space_group_name_H-M   'P 1'
#
loop_
_entity.id
_entity.type
_entity.pdbx_description
1 polymer ?
#
loop_
_entity_poly.entity_id
_entity_poly.type
_entity_poly.pdbx_seq_one_letter_code
_entity_poly.pdbx_strand_id
1 'polypeptide(L)'
;MSTVTLSTVTLAAPAAESRPTDPNRLVRFAVQADADPGTLPRVLELFAKRGLVPLSLNSRLLGETLTVEVEMSGMVAAESNHVGNCLRQIPMVLTVAVTERTVPLDLPAAAE
;
A
#
# COMPACT_ATOMS: atom_id res chain seq x y z
N MET A 1 -34.12 13.65 -22.54
CA MET A 1 -32.72 13.20 -22.36
C MET A 1 -32.00 14.28 -21.58
N SER A 2 -31.73 14.04 -20.29
CA SER A 2 -31.08 15.03 -19.42
C SER A 2 -29.57 14.78 -19.41
N THR A 3 -28.79 15.75 -19.86
CA THR A 3 -27.33 15.74 -19.82
C THR A 3 -26.85 16.14 -18.43
N VAL A 4 -26.11 15.25 -17.76
CA VAL A 4 -25.43 15.54 -16.49
C VAL A 4 -24.04 16.09 -16.81
N THR A 5 -23.81 17.37 -16.50
CA THR A 5 -22.48 17.99 -16.52
C THR A 5 -21.74 17.67 -15.22
N LEU A 6 -20.70 16.84 -15.30
CA LEU A 6 -19.79 16.59 -14.19
C LEU A 6 -18.79 17.76 -14.10
N SER A 7 -18.90 18.57 -13.04
CA SER A 7 -17.83 19.51 -12.66
C SER A 7 -16.79 18.77 -11.84
N THR A 8 -15.57 18.65 -12.37
CA THR A 8 -14.44 18.07 -11.65
C THR A 8 -13.78 19.15 -10.80
N VAL A 9 -13.83 19.01 -9.48
CA VAL A 9 -13.02 19.83 -8.57
C VAL A 9 -11.62 19.22 -8.51
N THR A 10 -10.63 19.90 -9.07
CA THR A 10 -9.22 19.52 -8.95
C THR A 10 -8.68 20.07 -7.63
N LEU A 11 -8.43 19.19 -6.66
CA LEU A 11 -7.69 19.55 -5.45
C LEU A 11 -6.20 19.67 -5.80
N ALA A 12 -5.56 20.74 -5.30
CA ALA A 12 -4.11 20.89 -5.41
C ALA A 12 -3.42 19.76 -4.63
N ALA A 13 -2.41 19.14 -5.23
CA ALA A 13 -1.61 18.13 -4.55
C ALA A 13 -0.94 18.75 -3.31
N PRO A 14 -0.95 18.05 -2.15
CA PRO A 14 -0.25 18.52 -0.96
C PRO A 14 1.24 18.71 -1.27
N ALA A 15 1.89 19.63 -0.55
CA ALA A 15 3.32 19.88 -0.69
C ALA A 15 4.10 18.57 -0.50
N ALA A 16 5.08 18.32 -1.38
CA ALA A 16 5.90 17.11 -1.33
C ALA A 16 6.59 17.00 0.03
N GLU A 17 6.25 15.96 0.79
CA GLU A 17 6.94 15.66 2.05
C GLU A 17 8.42 15.35 1.77
N SER A 18 9.32 15.96 2.54
CA SER A 18 10.77 15.72 2.48
C SER A 18 11.16 14.39 3.16
N ARG A 19 10.41 13.32 2.87
CA ARG A 19 10.77 11.98 3.32
C ARG A 19 11.95 11.46 2.48
N PRO A 20 12.91 10.73 3.08
CA PRO A 20 13.85 9.92 2.30
C PRO A 20 13.10 8.91 1.43
N THR A 21 13.34 8.93 0.13
CA THR A 21 12.74 7.98 -0.82
C THR A 21 13.79 7.20 -1.60
N ASP A 22 13.45 5.96 -1.95
CA ASP A 22 14.23 5.12 -2.87
C ASP A 22 13.33 4.75 -4.07
N PRO A 23 13.36 5.53 -5.16
CA PRO A 23 12.44 5.37 -6.29
C PRO A 23 12.59 4.04 -7.01
N ASN A 24 13.75 3.38 -6.88
CA ASN A 24 14.04 2.11 -7.56
C ASN A 24 13.61 0.91 -6.74
N ARG A 25 13.09 1.12 -5.52
CA ARG A 25 12.74 0.04 -4.61
C ARG A 25 11.23 -0.16 -4.59
N LEU A 26 10.83 -1.38 -4.96
CA LEU A 26 9.48 -1.88 -4.73
C LEU A 26 9.47 -2.78 -3.51
N VAL A 27 8.49 -2.58 -2.65
CA VAL A 27 8.28 -3.35 -1.44
C VAL A 27 6.88 -3.96 -1.49
N ARG A 28 6.79 -5.27 -1.31
CA ARG A 28 5.51 -5.96 -1.15
C ARG A 28 5.37 -6.45 0.27
N PHE A 29 4.24 -6.10 0.88
CA PHE A 29 3.80 -6.62 2.16
C PHE A 29 2.73 -7.69 1.90
N ALA A 30 2.98 -8.91 2.33
CA ALA A 30 1.99 -9.99 2.33
C ALA A 30 1.59 -10.30 3.76
N VAL A 31 0.32 -10.07 4.08
CA VAL A 31 -0.28 -10.21 5.40
C VAL A 31 -1.26 -11.37 5.39
N GLN A 32 -1.14 -12.24 6.38
CA GLN A 32 -2.13 -13.28 6.68
C GLN A 32 -2.74 -12.95 8.03
N ALA A 33 -4.07 -12.97 8.12
CA ALA A 33 -4.79 -12.61 9.33
C ALA A 33 -6.08 -13.43 9.48
N ASP A 34 -6.58 -13.56 10.70
CA ASP A 34 -7.95 -14.05 10.91
C ASP A 34 -8.96 -13.07 10.29
N ALA A 35 -10.07 -13.61 9.80
CA ALA A 35 -11.14 -12.85 9.17
C ALA A 35 -11.91 -12.00 10.20
N ASP A 36 -11.41 -10.79 10.44
CA ASP A 36 -12.08 -9.74 11.23
C ASP A 36 -12.43 -8.54 10.31
N PRO A 37 -13.66 -7.98 10.40
CA PRO A 37 -14.07 -6.84 9.58
C PRO A 37 -13.14 -5.62 9.69
N GLY A 38 -12.46 -5.46 10.83
CA GLY A 38 -11.54 -4.35 11.08
C GLY A 38 -10.10 -4.60 10.61
N THR A 39 -9.72 -5.81 10.21
CA THR A 39 -8.34 -6.13 9.80
C THR A 39 -7.92 -5.32 8.57
N LEU A 40 -8.67 -5.38 7.47
CA LEU A 40 -8.31 -4.67 6.23
C LEU A 40 -8.25 -3.14 6.43
N PRO A 41 -9.24 -2.49 7.09
CA PRO A 41 -9.14 -1.07 7.42
C PRO A 41 -7.89 -0.70 8.23
N ARG A 42 -7.52 -1.48 9.26
CA ARG A 42 -6.33 -1.21 10.09
C ARG A 42 -5.02 -1.37 9.32
N VAL A 43 -4.94 -2.35 8.41
CA VAL A 43 -3.81 -2.51 7.49
C VAL A 43 -3.67 -1.27 6.61
N LEU A 44 -4.78 -0.84 5.99
CA LEU A 44 -4.83 0.36 5.15
C LEU A 44 -4.47 1.65 5.91
N GLU A 45 -4.90 1.77 7.15
CA GLU A 45 -4.65 2.93 8.00
C GLU A 45 -3.15 3.22 8.18
N LEU A 46 -2.31 2.17 8.27
CA LEU A 46 -0.86 2.35 8.39
C LEU A 46 -0.25 3.08 7.21
N PHE A 47 -0.77 2.87 6.00
CA PHE A 47 -0.31 3.58 4.81
C PHE A 47 -0.94 4.98 4.76
N ALA A 48 -2.26 5.06 4.93
CA ALA A 48 -3.01 6.30 4.83
C ALA A 48 -2.51 7.39 5.80
N LYS A 49 -2.25 7.06 7.07
CA LYS A 49 -1.80 8.04 8.08
C LYS A 49 -0.38 8.56 7.84
N ARG A 50 0.35 7.96 6.91
CA ARG A 50 1.69 8.36 6.46
C ARG A 50 1.65 9.00 5.07
N GLY A 51 0.47 9.34 4.53
CA GLY A 51 0.35 9.88 3.17
C GLY A 51 0.86 8.92 2.09
N LEU A 52 0.93 7.62 2.38
CA LEU A 52 1.42 6.60 1.46
C LEU A 52 0.28 6.06 0.62
N VAL A 53 0.45 6.09 -0.70
CA VAL A 53 -0.48 5.51 -1.67
C VAL A 53 0.12 4.23 -2.22
N PRO A 54 -0.51 3.06 -2.03
CA PRO A 54 -0.05 1.82 -2.65
C PRO A 54 -0.14 1.86 -4.17
N LEU A 55 0.81 1.20 -4.84
CA LEU A 55 0.74 0.93 -6.27
C LEU A 55 -0.34 -0.10 -6.59
N SER A 56 -0.47 -1.10 -5.73
CA SER A 56 -1.53 -2.10 -5.81
C SER A 56 -1.91 -2.60 -4.43
N LEU A 57 -3.17 -3.01 -4.31
CA LEU A 57 -3.70 -3.70 -3.16
C LEU A 57 -4.56 -4.87 -3.64
N ASN A 58 -4.32 -6.05 -3.08
CA ASN A 58 -5.18 -7.21 -3.26
C ASN A 58 -5.60 -7.72 -1.89
N SER A 59 -6.88 -8.04 -1.72
CA SER A 59 -7.37 -8.71 -0.53
C SER A 59 -8.28 -9.86 -0.91
N ARG A 60 -8.11 -11.02 -0.28
CA ARG A 60 -8.92 -12.21 -0.54
C ARG A 60 -9.19 -12.95 0.77
N LEU A 61 -10.45 -13.35 0.96
CA LEU A 61 -10.84 -14.27 2.02
C LEU A 61 -10.70 -15.71 1.51
N LEU A 62 -9.98 -16.55 2.24
CA LEU A 62 -9.77 -17.97 1.96
C LEU A 62 -10.11 -18.76 3.23
N GLY A 63 -11.33 -19.30 3.29
CA GLY A 63 -11.87 -19.86 4.53
C GLY A 63 -12.00 -18.77 5.60
N GLU A 64 -11.37 -18.99 6.75
CA GLU A 64 -11.34 -18.04 7.88
C GLU A 64 -10.13 -17.11 7.85
N THR A 65 -9.29 -17.17 6.80
CA THR A 65 -8.07 -16.37 6.69
C THR A 65 -8.24 -15.27 5.64
N LEU A 66 -8.00 -14.03 6.06
CA LEU A 66 -7.87 -12.88 5.17
C LEU A 66 -6.41 -12.73 4.73
N THR A 67 -6.18 -12.79 3.42
CA THR A 67 -4.88 -12.51 2.80
C THR A 67 -4.90 -11.09 2.24
N VAL A 68 -3.91 -10.26 2.60
CA VAL A 68 -3.77 -8.90 2.06
C VAL A 68 -2.38 -8.72 1.48
N GLU A 69 -2.30 -8.28 0.24
CA GLU A 69 -1.06 -7.90 -0.41
C GLU A 69 -1.08 -6.41 -0.74
N VAL A 70 -0.01 -5.71 -0.38
CA VAL A 70 0.16 -4.27 -0.66
C VAL A 70 1.53 -4.06 -1.29
N GLU A 71 1.56 -3.46 -2.48
CA GLU A 71 2.81 -3.09 -3.16
C GLU A 71 3.05 -1.58 -3.08
N MET A 72 4.26 -1.20 -2.69
CA MET A 72 4.69 0.18 -2.49
C MET A 72 5.93 0.47 -3.33
N SER A 73 6.04 1.70 -3.85
CA SER A 73 7.29 2.26 -4.37
C SER A 73 7.86 3.32 -3.45
N GLY A 74 9.14 3.62 -3.61
CA GLY A 74 9.75 4.79 -2.98
C GLY A 74 10.13 4.60 -1.51
N MET A 75 9.81 3.46 -0.89
CA MET A 75 10.14 3.20 0.50
C MET A 75 11.63 2.91 0.68
N VAL A 76 12.28 3.64 1.58
CA VAL A 76 13.60 3.26 2.09
C VAL A 76 13.51 2.05 3.03
N ALA A 77 14.63 1.34 3.23
CA ALA A 77 14.67 0.11 4.04
C ALA A 77 14.13 0.31 5.46
N ALA A 78 14.51 1.41 6.12
CA ALA A 78 14.06 1.74 7.47
C ALA A 78 12.54 1.92 7.55
N GLU A 79 11.93 2.58 6.55
CA GLU A 79 10.49 2.79 6.49
C GLU A 79 9.74 1.46 6.27
N SER A 80 10.16 0.64 5.31
CA SER A 80 9.53 -0.66 5.08
C SER A 80 9.63 -1.59 6.28
N ASN A 81 10.75 -1.56 7.00
CA ASN A 81 10.94 -2.34 8.22
C ASN A 81 10.00 -1.86 9.34
N HIS A 82 9.88 -0.55 9.50
CA HIS A 82 8.97 0.04 10.46
C HIS A 82 7.51 -0.32 10.15
N VAL A 83 7.07 -0.17 8.89
CA VAL A 83 5.72 -0.56 8.45
C VAL A 83 5.47 -2.05 8.68
N GLY A 84 6.42 -2.91 8.30
CA GLY A 84 6.33 -4.36 8.54
C GLY A 84 6.17 -4.71 10.02
N ASN A 85 6.89 -4.01 10.91
CA ASN A 85 6.76 -4.19 12.36
C ASN A 85 5.41 -3.70 12.88
N CYS A 86 4.91 -2.56 12.40
CA CYS A 86 3.57 -2.08 12.76
C CYS A 86 2.47 -3.05 12.30
N LEU A 87 2.57 -3.62 11.09
CA LEU A 87 1.60 -4.59 10.57
C LEU A 87 1.51 -5.83 11.48
N ARG A 88 2.65 -6.33 11.98
CA ARG A 88 2.70 -7.49 12.90
C ARG A 88 2.04 -7.23 14.25
N GLN A 89 1.81 -5.97 14.61
CA GLN A 89 1.17 -5.59 15.88
C GLN A 89 -0.35 -5.40 15.74
N ILE A 90 -0.89 -5.46 14.51
CA ILE A 90 -2.33 -5.35 14.31
C ILE A 90 -3.01 -6.61 14.89
N PRO A 91 -4.05 -6.47 15.72
CA PRO A 91 -4.83 -7.61 16.19
C PRO A 91 -5.31 -8.48 15.04
N MET A 92 -5.33 -9.81 15.24
CA MET A 92 -5.70 -10.82 14.24
C MET A 92 -4.67 -11.06 13.13
N VAL A 93 -3.60 -10.25 13.00
CA VAL A 93 -2.51 -10.55 12.06
C VAL A 93 -1.70 -11.73 12.56
N LEU A 94 -1.61 -12.77 11.74
CA LEU A 94 -0.89 -14.02 12.00
C LEU A 94 0.55 -13.92 11.51
N THR A 95 0.73 -13.48 10.26
CA THR A 95 2.07 -13.35 9.67
C THR A 95 2.16 -12.14 8.73
N VAL A 96 3.38 -11.61 8.62
CA VAL A 96 3.74 -10.55 7.68
C VAL A 96 5.06 -10.89 7.01
N ALA A 97 5.02 -11.16 5.71
CA ALA A 97 6.19 -11.26 4.87
C ALA A 97 6.43 -9.91 4.17
N VAL A 98 7.69 -9.49 4.12
CA VAL A 98 8.12 -8.30 3.40
C VAL A 98 9.13 -8.75 2.36
N THR A 99 8.83 -8.50 1.09
CA THR A 99 9.75 -8.78 -0.01
C THR A 99 10.10 -7.47 -0.70
N GLU A 100 11.36 -7.37 -1.15
CA GLU A 100 11.88 -6.20 -1.84
C GLU A 100 12.42 -6.61 -3.20
N ARG A 101 12.22 -5.74 -4.19
CA ARG A 101 12.83 -5.87 -5.51
C ARG A 101 13.27 -4.51 -6.02
N THR A 102 14.41 -4.47 -6.69
CA THR A 102 14.89 -3.29 -7.38
C THR A 102 14.31 -3.25 -8.79
N VAL A 103 13.74 -2.12 -9.19
CA VAL A 103 13.31 -1.85 -10.55
C VAL A 103 14.40 -1.01 -11.23
N PRO A 104 14.90 -1.44 -12.40
CA PRO A 104 15.84 -0.64 -13.18
C PRO A 104 15.19 0.69 -13.59
N LEU A 105 15.96 1.78 -13.60
CA LEU A 105 15.50 3.14 -13.97
C LEU A 105 15.08 3.32 -15.45
N ASP A 106 15.01 2.25 -16.25
CA ASP A 106 14.79 2.32 -17.71
C ASP A 106 13.85 1.21 -18.21
N LEU A 107 12.58 1.26 -17.80
CA LEU A 107 11.51 0.61 -18.57
C LEU A 107 10.46 1.69 -18.90
N PRO A 108 10.25 2.03 -20.18
CA PRO A 108 9.10 2.86 -20.55
C PRO A 108 7.86 2.14 -20.01
N ALA A 109 7.02 2.87 -19.29
CA ALA A 109 5.69 2.40 -18.93
C ALA A 109 5.07 1.86 -20.22
N ALA A 110 4.92 0.53 -20.31
CA ALA A 110 4.35 -0.10 -21.47
C ALA A 110 3.00 0.57 -21.69
N ALA A 111 2.91 1.26 -22.83
CA ALA A 111 1.68 1.87 -23.28
C ALA A 111 0.64 0.78 -23.48
N GLU A 112 -0.58 1.12 -23.06
CA GLU A 112 -1.87 0.49 -23.38
C GLU A 112 -2.31 -0.72 -22.54
#